data_AF-A0A925ZV45-F1
#
_entry.id   AF-A0A925ZV45-F1
#
_cell.length_a   1.000
_cell.length_b   1.000
_cell.length_c   1.000
_cell.angle_alpha   90.00
_cell.angle_beta   90.00
_cell.angle_gamma   90.00
#
_symmetry.space_group_name_H-M   'P 1'
#
loop_
_entity.id
_entity.type
_entity.pdbx_description
1 polymer ?
#
loop_
_entity_poly.entity_id
_entity_poly.type
_entity_poly.pdbx_seq_one_letter_code
_entity_poly.pdbx_strand_id
1 'polypeptide(L)'
;MPLNSVALSDAVPAIGPQLPRRPQTVEQTGLSLAYIADLLVRALYVVGELTGQGLSDQLSLPLEGVLEPAIAYLRREQMVEIKGTGGIGERAYRYQVTGKGVERAKELGERSQYLGPAPVPLRAYTDMMSRQSMRGLIVDEAQIRKAFGHLVINDTMLMQLGPAINSGRSVFLYGHAGNGKTVIAEAIARMMADSILVPHAVLVDGQVIKVFDAVYHDPISVDPSELLVADQRWVLTKRPVVIAGGELNMDSLDLVYEPNSRYYEAPLQMKANGGLFLIDDFGRQQVSPRDLLNRWIVPLEKRADYLTLHTGKKIEVPFDQLIIFSTNLAPRDLVDEAFLRRIRYKVEIPNPSPAEYREILRRVCAARDVPYSDDGLRYLLTEQYPRRGLEMRAVHPRDLIDQLVDIARFTRAKPALSRELLEAACKSYFVDLT
;
A
#
# COMPACT_ATOMS: atom_id res chain seq x y z
N MET A 1 -19.56 -27.53 -11.21
CA MET A 1 -19.54 -26.10 -11.61
C MET A 1 -19.04 -25.31 -10.42
N PRO A 2 -17.90 -24.61 -10.52
CA PRO A 2 -17.43 -23.79 -9.41
C PRO A 2 -18.35 -22.58 -9.24
N LEU A 3 -18.72 -22.29 -7.99
CA LEU A 3 -19.55 -21.18 -7.59
C LEU A 3 -18.83 -19.85 -7.88
N ASN A 4 -19.36 -19.11 -8.85
CA ASN A 4 -18.96 -17.74 -9.16
C ASN A 4 -19.15 -16.86 -7.92
N SER A 5 -18.11 -16.11 -7.57
CA SER A 5 -18.24 -14.96 -6.67
C SER A 5 -19.12 -13.90 -7.36
N VAL A 6 -20.27 -13.62 -6.77
CA VAL A 6 -21.11 -12.50 -7.19
C VAL A 6 -20.38 -11.22 -6.83
N ALA A 7 -19.98 -10.46 -7.84
CA ALA A 7 -19.45 -9.11 -7.68
C ALA A 7 -20.53 -8.25 -7.01
N LEU A 8 -20.20 -7.69 -5.83
CA LEU A 8 -20.99 -6.63 -5.22
C LEU A 8 -20.64 -5.33 -5.95
N SER A 9 -21.32 -5.03 -7.05
CA SER A 9 -21.38 -3.66 -7.56
C SER A 9 -22.59 -2.93 -6.97
N ASP A 10 -22.47 -1.61 -7.00
CA ASP A 10 -23.49 -0.58 -6.77
C ASP A 10 -23.48 0.05 -5.37
N ALA A 11 -22.58 1.04 -5.20
CA ALA A 11 -22.97 2.37 -4.70
C ALA A 11 -21.87 3.43 -4.96
N VAL A 12 -22.27 4.42 -5.77
CA VAL A 12 -21.66 5.72 -6.14
C VAL A 12 -20.30 5.66 -6.85
N PRO A 13 -20.16 6.18 -8.09
CA PRO A 13 -18.84 6.44 -8.62
C PRO A 13 -18.22 7.51 -7.74
N ALA A 14 -17.25 7.15 -6.90
CA ALA A 14 -16.21 8.09 -6.56
C ALA A 14 -15.75 8.66 -7.90
N ILE A 15 -15.76 9.99 -8.05
CA ILE A 15 -15.16 10.61 -9.23
C ILE A 15 -13.69 10.21 -9.14
N GLY A 16 -13.36 9.10 -9.80
CA GLY A 16 -12.01 8.58 -9.83
C GLY A 16 -11.09 9.70 -10.32
N PRO A 17 -9.83 9.67 -9.90
CA PRO A 17 -8.92 10.74 -10.26
C PRO A 17 -8.86 10.86 -11.78
N GLN A 18 -9.10 12.08 -12.28
CA GLN A 18 -9.08 12.33 -13.70
C GLN A 18 -7.67 12.05 -14.24
N LEU A 19 -7.56 11.15 -15.21
CA LEU A 19 -6.29 10.82 -15.83
C LEU A 19 -5.62 12.09 -16.39
N PRO A 20 -4.35 12.35 -16.07
CA PRO A 20 -3.62 13.49 -16.60
C PRO A 20 -3.53 13.35 -18.11
N ARG A 21 -3.70 14.48 -18.83
CA ARG A 21 -3.60 14.48 -20.29
C ARG A 21 -2.16 14.17 -20.71
N ARG A 22 -2.05 13.41 -21.78
CA ARG A 22 -0.79 13.11 -22.46
C ARG A 22 -0.06 14.41 -22.83
N PRO A 23 1.24 14.56 -22.50
CA PRO A 23 2.00 15.74 -22.90
C PRO A 23 2.13 15.79 -24.42
N GLN A 24 1.99 16.97 -25.03
CA GLN A 24 2.09 17.17 -26.48
C GLN A 24 3.43 17.80 -26.89
N THR A 25 4.19 18.34 -25.94
CA THR A 25 5.51 18.92 -26.19
C THR A 25 6.49 18.52 -25.10
N VAL A 26 7.79 18.63 -25.38
CA VAL A 26 8.86 18.39 -24.40
C VAL A 26 8.64 19.20 -23.13
N GLU A 27 8.25 20.47 -23.24
CA GLU A 27 8.02 21.38 -22.11
C GLU A 27 6.89 20.89 -21.22
N GLN A 28 5.81 20.34 -21.80
CA GLN A 28 4.68 19.80 -21.04
C GLN A 28 5.04 18.55 -20.23
N THR A 29 6.08 17.81 -20.63
CA THR A 29 6.61 16.71 -19.81
C THR A 29 7.22 17.20 -18.49
N GLY A 30 7.67 18.47 -18.48
CA GLY A 30 8.46 19.07 -17.40
C GLY A 30 9.91 18.59 -17.34
N LEU A 31 10.37 17.84 -18.34
CA LEU A 31 11.75 17.39 -18.53
C LEU A 31 12.45 18.23 -19.60
N SER A 32 13.78 18.26 -19.58
CA SER A 32 14.54 18.88 -20.67
C SER A 32 14.69 17.92 -21.86
N LEU A 33 14.85 18.48 -23.07
CA LEU A 33 15.12 17.69 -24.27
C LEU A 33 16.36 16.79 -24.10
N ALA A 34 17.41 17.33 -23.47
CA ALA A 34 18.64 16.59 -23.19
C ALA A 34 18.39 15.37 -22.27
N TYR A 35 17.56 15.53 -21.24
CA TYR A 35 17.23 14.42 -20.34
C TYR A 35 16.42 13.33 -21.04
N ILE A 36 15.45 13.71 -21.88
CA ILE A 36 14.67 12.75 -22.69
C ILE A 36 15.60 12.02 -23.67
N ALA A 37 16.51 12.74 -24.32
CA ALA A 37 17.51 12.15 -25.21
C ALA A 37 18.44 11.17 -24.46
N ASP A 38 18.88 11.51 -23.25
CA ASP A 38 19.68 10.63 -22.40
C ASP A 38 18.92 9.34 -22.03
N LEU A 39 17.63 9.43 -21.69
CA LEU A 39 16.77 8.25 -21.45
C LEU A 39 16.65 7.36 -22.69
N LEU A 40 16.45 7.98 -23.86
CA LEU A 40 16.30 7.29 -25.13
C LEU A 40 17.55 6.52 -25.52
N VAL A 41 18.72 7.16 -25.45
CA VAL A 41 20.02 6.52 -25.72
C VAL A 41 20.23 5.35 -24.78
N ARG A 42 19.91 5.50 -23.49
CA ARG A 42 20.03 4.41 -22.52
C ARG A 42 19.10 3.24 -22.83
N ALA A 43 17.84 3.52 -23.19
CA ALA A 43 16.88 2.49 -23.57
C ALA A 43 17.37 1.69 -24.80
N LEU A 44 17.82 2.38 -25.85
CA LEU A 44 18.38 1.75 -27.03
C LEU A 44 19.68 0.99 -26.74
N TYR A 45 20.54 1.48 -25.84
CA TYR A 45 21.76 0.78 -25.46
C TYR A 45 21.48 -0.54 -24.73
N VAL A 46 20.52 -0.56 -23.81
CA VAL A 46 20.20 -1.76 -23.02
C VAL A 46 19.39 -2.78 -23.84
N VAL A 47 18.42 -2.31 -24.63
CA VAL A 47 17.54 -3.20 -25.42
C VAL A 47 18.15 -3.58 -26.76
N GLY A 48 19.04 -2.75 -27.31
CA GLY A 48 19.71 -2.93 -28.59
C GLY A 48 19.01 -2.22 -29.75
N GLU A 49 17.76 -2.58 -30.05
CA GLU A 49 16.99 -2.01 -31.16
C GLU A 49 15.51 -1.86 -30.76
N LEU A 50 14.93 -0.68 -30.96
CA LEU A 50 13.52 -0.40 -30.69
C LEU A 50 12.88 0.35 -31.85
N THR A 51 11.60 0.08 -32.09
CA THR A 51 10.78 0.91 -32.97
C THR A 51 10.45 2.24 -32.30
N GLY A 52 9.99 3.24 -33.07
CA GLY A 52 9.43 4.47 -32.49
C GLY A 52 8.29 4.19 -31.50
N GLN A 53 7.43 3.21 -31.83
CA GLN A 53 6.40 2.75 -30.89
C GLN A 53 6.99 2.09 -29.64
N GLY A 54 7.98 1.21 -29.79
CA GLY A 54 8.63 0.57 -28.65
C GLY A 54 9.33 1.57 -27.72
N LEU A 55 9.89 2.65 -28.25
CA LEU A 55 10.42 3.76 -27.45
C LEU A 55 9.30 4.51 -26.69
N SER A 56 8.17 4.76 -27.37
CA SER A 56 7.00 5.37 -26.74
C SER A 56 6.47 4.52 -25.58
N ASP A 57 6.39 3.21 -25.76
CA ASP A 57 5.90 2.27 -24.76
C ASP A 57 6.88 2.15 -23.58
N GLN A 58 8.18 2.00 -23.87
CA GLN A 58 9.23 1.85 -22.86
C GLN A 58 9.39 3.09 -21.97
N LEU A 59 9.28 4.29 -22.55
CA LEU A 59 9.46 5.55 -21.83
C LEU A 59 8.14 6.18 -21.38
N SER A 60 7.00 5.61 -21.77
CA SER A 60 5.66 6.17 -21.54
C SER A 60 5.53 7.64 -21.99
N LEU A 61 6.24 7.99 -23.07
CA LEU A 61 6.25 9.32 -23.66
C LEU A 61 5.73 9.28 -25.10
N PRO A 62 4.97 10.29 -25.55
CA PRO A 62 4.54 10.35 -26.94
C PRO A 62 5.68 10.39 -27.94
N LEU A 63 5.49 9.70 -29.07
CA LEU A 63 6.42 9.82 -30.18
C LEU A 63 6.42 11.25 -30.75
N GLU A 64 5.24 11.69 -31.20
CA GLU A 64 5.02 13.02 -31.78
C GLU A 64 5.22 14.13 -30.73
N GLY A 65 5.98 15.16 -31.10
CA GLY A 65 6.19 16.36 -30.27
C GLY A 65 7.08 16.19 -29.04
N VAL A 66 7.41 14.95 -28.63
CA VAL A 66 8.27 14.67 -27.46
C VAL A 66 9.50 13.82 -27.83
N LEU A 67 9.31 12.56 -28.25
CA LEU A 67 10.46 11.70 -28.58
C LEU A 67 11.06 12.04 -29.95
N GLU A 68 10.27 12.45 -30.94
CA GLU A 68 10.76 12.86 -32.27
C GLU A 68 11.82 13.98 -32.20
N PRO A 69 11.61 15.10 -31.47
CA PRO A 69 12.68 16.08 -31.24
C PRO A 69 13.95 15.50 -30.61
N ALA A 70 13.81 14.57 -29.66
CA ALA A 70 14.95 13.93 -29.00
C ALA A 70 15.70 12.99 -29.96
N ILE A 71 14.98 12.21 -30.78
CA ILE A 71 15.53 11.37 -31.83
C ILE A 71 16.26 12.24 -32.86
N ALA A 72 15.65 13.33 -33.33
CA ALA A 72 16.25 14.24 -34.29
C ALA A 72 17.55 14.87 -33.74
N TYR A 73 17.55 15.27 -32.47
CA TYR A 73 18.75 15.73 -31.76
C TYR A 73 19.84 14.66 -31.77
N LEU A 74 19.53 13.44 -31.32
CA LEU A 74 20.50 12.34 -31.23
C LEU A 74 21.04 11.89 -32.59
N ARG A 75 20.20 11.94 -33.64
CA ARG A 75 20.61 11.66 -35.02
C ARG A 75 21.57 12.72 -35.55
N ARG A 76 21.29 14.00 -35.30
CA ARG A 76 22.19 15.11 -35.67
C ARG A 76 23.53 14.98 -34.95
N GLU A 77 23.51 14.58 -33.69
CA GLU A 77 24.71 14.30 -32.90
C GLU A 77 25.38 12.95 -33.23
N GLN A 78 24.87 12.20 -34.21
CA GLN A 78 25.36 10.89 -34.66
C GLN A 78 25.40 9.82 -33.56
N MET A 79 24.54 9.93 -32.54
CA MET A 79 24.43 8.96 -31.44
C MET A 79 23.42 7.85 -31.72
N VAL A 80 22.44 8.12 -32.58
CA VAL A 80 21.39 7.16 -32.97
C VAL A 80 21.27 7.16 -34.48
N GLU A 81 21.02 5.99 -35.06
CA GLU A 81 20.77 5.79 -36.48
C GLU A 81 19.49 4.98 -36.73
N ILE A 82 19.00 5.02 -37.96
CA ILE A 82 17.86 4.22 -38.42
C ILE A 82 18.42 3.02 -39.18
N LYS A 83 18.19 1.82 -38.66
CA LYS A 83 18.69 0.57 -39.24
C LYS A 83 17.80 0.01 -40.36
N GLY A 84 16.51 0.37 -40.34
CA GLY A 84 15.55 -0.02 -41.36
C GLY A 84 14.12 0.39 -41.02
N THR A 85 13.20 0.13 -41.94
CA THR A 85 11.77 0.40 -41.77
C THR A 85 11.02 -0.92 -41.63
N GLY A 86 10.22 -1.08 -40.57
CA GLY A 86 9.35 -2.24 -40.36
C GLY A 86 7.96 -2.10 -41.00
N GLY A 87 7.72 -0.99 -41.71
CA GLY A 87 6.42 -0.57 -42.22
C GLY A 87 6.46 0.87 -42.74
N ILE A 88 5.29 1.49 -42.94
CA ILE A 88 5.15 2.87 -43.44
C ILE A 88 5.06 3.85 -42.25
N GLY A 89 5.88 4.91 -42.29
CA GLY A 89 5.87 6.00 -41.32
C GLY A 89 6.90 5.87 -40.19
N GLU A 90 7.16 6.97 -39.49
CA GLU A 90 8.25 7.08 -38.51
C GLU A 90 8.08 6.15 -37.30
N ARG A 91 6.84 5.83 -36.93
CA ARG A 91 6.52 4.85 -35.87
C ARG A 91 7.14 3.47 -36.10
N ALA A 92 7.30 3.08 -37.37
CA ALA A 92 7.83 1.78 -37.77
C ALA A 92 9.36 1.79 -38.01
N TYR A 93 10.02 2.96 -37.88
CA TYR A 93 11.47 3.03 -37.97
C TYR A 93 12.11 2.34 -36.77
N ARG A 94 13.12 1.51 -37.05
CA ARG A 94 13.93 0.85 -36.03
C ARG A 94 15.19 1.64 -35.78
N TYR A 95 15.34 2.06 -34.54
CA TYR A 95 16.45 2.88 -34.07
C TYR A 95 17.45 2.00 -33.33
N GLN A 96 18.74 2.30 -33.52
CA GLN A 96 19.85 1.68 -32.82
C GLN A 96 20.88 2.74 -32.43
N VAL A 97 21.58 2.53 -31.31
CA VAL A 97 22.72 3.39 -30.93
C VAL A 97 23.93 3.11 -31.82
N THR A 98 24.60 4.18 -32.24
CA THR A 98 25.90 4.11 -32.92
C THR A 98 27.03 3.89 -31.90
N GLY A 99 28.28 3.76 -32.34
CA GLY A 99 29.44 3.76 -31.44
C GLY A 99 29.50 4.96 -30.49
N LYS A 100 29.25 6.19 -31.01
CA LYS A 100 29.18 7.41 -30.20
C LYS A 100 27.99 7.38 -29.22
N GLY A 101 26.87 6.78 -29.61
CA GLY A 101 25.73 6.55 -28.73
C GLY A 101 26.04 5.58 -27.59
N VAL A 102 26.81 4.52 -27.87
CA VAL A 102 27.28 3.55 -26.86
C VAL A 102 28.19 4.22 -25.83
N GLU A 103 29.14 5.04 -26.27
CA GLU A 103 30.01 5.82 -25.36
C GLU A 103 29.17 6.72 -24.45
N ARG A 104 28.25 7.49 -25.05
CA ARG A 104 27.32 8.33 -24.30
C ARG A 104 26.47 7.55 -23.31
N ALA A 105 25.93 6.39 -23.71
CA ALA A 105 25.12 5.55 -22.82
C ALA A 105 25.91 5.07 -21.60
N LYS A 106 27.19 4.71 -21.78
CA LYS A 106 28.09 4.31 -20.70
C LYS A 106 28.34 5.45 -19.71
N GLU A 107 28.66 6.65 -20.21
CA GLU A 107 28.79 7.86 -19.37
C GLU A 107 27.51 8.15 -18.58
N LEU A 108 26.35 8.01 -19.23
CA LEU A 108 25.06 8.21 -18.57
C LEU A 108 24.80 7.16 -17.49
N GLY A 109 25.26 5.92 -17.70
CA GLY A 109 25.22 4.84 -16.72
C GLY A 109 26.06 5.13 -15.47
N GLU A 110 27.11 5.95 -15.60
CA GLU A 110 27.90 6.45 -14.46
C GLU A 110 27.10 7.36 -13.53
N ARG A 111 26.05 8.00 -14.06
CA ARG A 111 25.18 8.91 -13.32
C ARG A 111 23.92 8.23 -12.81
N SER A 112 23.30 7.40 -13.63
CA SER A 112 22.12 6.61 -13.28
C SER A 112 21.95 5.45 -14.26
N GLN A 113 21.54 4.29 -13.79
CA GLN A 113 21.16 3.14 -14.61
C GLN A 113 19.65 2.96 -14.66
N TYR A 114 18.86 3.95 -14.19
CA TYR A 114 17.41 3.89 -14.26
C TYR A 114 16.95 3.61 -15.70
N LEU A 115 16.17 2.55 -15.86
CA LEU A 115 15.54 2.13 -17.10
C LEU A 115 14.07 1.82 -16.80
N GLY A 116 13.19 2.65 -17.36
CA GLY A 116 11.74 2.57 -17.16
C GLY A 116 11.05 3.79 -17.75
N PRO A 117 9.74 3.94 -17.49
CA PRO A 117 8.97 5.12 -17.89
C PRO A 117 9.66 6.42 -17.46
N ALA A 118 9.57 7.46 -18.28
CA ALA A 118 10.18 8.74 -17.96
C ALA A 118 9.62 9.27 -16.63
N PRO A 119 10.48 9.72 -15.70
CA PRO A 119 10.01 10.21 -14.41
C PRO A 119 9.23 11.52 -14.57
N VAL A 120 8.36 11.80 -13.61
CA VAL A 120 7.68 13.10 -13.51
C VAL A 120 8.47 14.03 -12.58
N PRO A 121 8.53 15.34 -12.82
CA PRO A 121 9.18 16.24 -11.88
C PRO A 121 8.53 16.19 -10.49
N LEU A 122 9.31 16.37 -9.42
CA LEU A 122 8.79 16.38 -8.04
C LEU A 122 7.61 17.34 -7.85
N ARG A 123 7.63 18.52 -8.46
CA ARG A 123 6.49 19.46 -8.44
C ARG A 123 5.20 18.83 -8.98
N ALA A 124 5.28 18.06 -10.07
CA ALA A 124 4.11 17.42 -10.67
C ALA A 124 3.58 16.30 -9.78
N TYR A 125 4.46 15.56 -9.10
CA TYR A 125 4.09 14.62 -8.04
C TYR A 125 3.35 15.31 -6.90
N THR A 126 3.91 16.38 -6.35
CA THR A 126 3.30 17.15 -5.27
C THR A 126 1.92 17.70 -5.67
N ASP A 127 1.80 18.31 -6.85
CA ASP A 127 0.54 18.84 -7.36
C ASP A 127 -0.50 17.73 -7.54
N MET A 128 -0.11 16.58 -8.10
CA MET A 128 -1.02 15.45 -8.33
C MET A 128 -1.51 14.82 -7.02
N MET A 129 -0.63 14.67 -6.03
CA MET A 129 -1.02 14.17 -4.69
C MET A 129 -1.98 15.15 -4.00
N SER A 130 -1.75 16.46 -4.13
CA SER A 130 -2.62 17.47 -3.52
C SER A 130 -4.07 17.42 -4.06
N ARG A 131 -4.25 17.07 -5.34
CA ARG A 131 -5.57 16.96 -5.99
C ARG A 131 -6.34 15.70 -5.61
N GLN A 132 -5.65 14.67 -5.12
CA GLN A 132 -6.22 13.36 -4.76
C GLN A 132 -6.17 13.11 -3.25
N SER A 133 -6.10 14.22 -2.49
CA SER A 133 -5.84 14.22 -1.07
C SER A 133 -6.89 13.45 -0.26
N MET A 134 -6.43 12.78 0.80
CA MET A 134 -7.28 12.09 1.77
C MET A 134 -8.13 13.05 2.62
N ARG A 135 -7.83 14.36 2.61
CA ARG A 135 -8.50 15.37 3.45
C ARG A 135 -9.99 15.56 3.13
N GLY A 136 -10.46 15.09 1.98
CA GLY A 136 -11.86 15.18 1.55
C GLY A 136 -12.64 13.88 1.67
N LEU A 137 -12.04 12.81 2.21
CA LEU A 137 -12.75 11.54 2.38
C LEU A 137 -13.84 11.70 3.44
N ILE A 138 -15.09 11.75 2.99
CA ILE A 138 -16.27 11.73 3.85
C ILE A 138 -16.83 10.31 3.79
N VAL A 139 -16.67 9.59 4.89
CA VAL A 139 -17.27 8.29 5.13
C VAL A 139 -18.47 8.49 6.05
N ASP A 140 -19.65 8.07 5.59
CA ASP A 140 -20.85 8.09 6.41
C ASP A 140 -21.00 6.81 7.27
N GLU A 141 -21.94 6.85 8.20
CA GLU A 141 -22.21 5.72 9.09
C GLU A 141 -22.64 4.46 8.32
N ALA A 142 -23.37 4.61 7.22
CA ALA A 142 -23.86 3.47 6.42
C ALA A 142 -22.70 2.76 5.72
N GLN A 143 -21.74 3.50 5.17
CA GLN A 143 -20.52 2.98 4.57
C GLN A 143 -19.66 2.26 5.60
N ILE A 144 -19.50 2.83 6.79
CA ILE A 144 -18.80 2.18 7.91
C ILE A 144 -19.51 0.87 8.27
N ARG A 145 -20.81 0.89 8.56
CA ARG A 145 -21.57 -0.31 8.92
C ARG A 145 -21.47 -1.40 7.86
N LYS A 146 -21.51 -1.03 6.58
CA LYS A 146 -21.31 -1.97 5.46
C LYS A 146 -19.89 -2.54 5.46
N ALA A 147 -18.87 -1.69 5.56
CA ALA A 147 -17.47 -2.11 5.55
C ALA A 147 -17.14 -3.04 6.72
N PHE A 148 -17.69 -2.78 7.90
CA PHE A 148 -17.47 -3.55 9.13
C PHE A 148 -18.47 -4.69 9.35
N GLY A 149 -19.49 -4.87 8.49
CA GLY A 149 -20.58 -5.84 8.74
C GLY A 149 -20.15 -7.31 8.82
N HIS A 150 -19.00 -7.64 8.22
CA HIS A 150 -18.38 -8.96 8.35
C HIS A 150 -17.78 -9.21 9.74
N LEU A 151 -17.56 -8.15 10.54
CA LEU A 151 -17.01 -8.20 11.89
C LEU A 151 -18.13 -8.09 12.94
N VAL A 152 -17.85 -8.64 14.12
CA VAL A 152 -18.72 -8.49 15.30
C VAL A 152 -18.16 -7.33 16.11
N ILE A 153 -18.71 -6.13 15.90
CA ILE A 153 -18.27 -4.89 16.52
C ILE A 153 -19.49 -4.15 17.05
N ASN A 154 -19.41 -3.63 18.29
CA ASN A 154 -20.48 -2.82 18.86
C ASN A 154 -20.56 -1.40 18.27
N ASP A 155 -21.74 -0.80 18.39
CA ASP A 155 -22.03 0.54 17.88
C ASP A 155 -21.09 1.60 18.47
N THR A 156 -20.73 1.49 19.75
CA THR A 156 -19.83 2.45 20.41
C THR A 156 -18.48 2.53 19.71
N MET A 157 -17.89 1.37 19.36
CA MET A 157 -16.62 1.31 18.65
C MET A 157 -16.75 1.86 17.21
N LEU A 158 -17.83 1.53 16.51
CA LEU A 158 -18.10 2.10 15.18
C LEU A 158 -18.17 3.64 15.23
N MET A 159 -18.85 4.19 16.24
CA MET A 159 -18.97 5.63 16.45
C MET A 159 -17.65 6.32 16.82
N GLN A 160 -16.67 5.58 17.36
CA GLN A 160 -15.31 6.09 17.58
C GLN A 160 -14.43 6.01 16.33
N LEU A 161 -14.55 4.92 15.56
CA LEU A 161 -13.75 4.68 14.35
C LEU A 161 -14.14 5.64 13.22
N GLY A 162 -15.44 5.95 13.05
CA GLY A 162 -15.89 6.81 11.95
C GLY A 162 -15.23 8.19 11.91
N PRO A 163 -15.29 8.98 13.00
CA PRO A 163 -14.60 10.27 13.08
C PRO A 163 -13.09 10.16 12.93
N ALA A 164 -12.50 9.07 13.43
CA ALA A 164 -11.07 8.81 13.30
C ALA A 164 -10.65 8.68 11.83
N ILE A 165 -11.40 7.92 11.05
CA ILE A 165 -11.16 7.69 9.63
C ILE A 165 -11.41 8.98 8.82
N ASN A 166 -12.54 9.66 9.05
CA ASN A 166 -12.88 10.92 8.37
C ASN A 166 -11.88 12.05 8.62
N SER A 167 -11.17 12.01 9.75
CA SER A 167 -10.14 13.00 10.00
C SER A 167 -8.95 12.89 9.06
N GLY A 168 -8.74 11.70 8.47
CA GLY A 168 -7.54 11.32 7.72
C GLY A 168 -6.25 11.36 8.55
N ARG A 169 -6.33 11.56 9.88
CA ARG A 169 -5.19 11.72 10.80
C ARG A 169 -4.80 10.38 11.41
N SER A 170 -3.66 10.36 12.11
CA SER A 170 -3.18 9.14 12.77
C SER A 170 -4.15 8.59 13.81
N VAL A 171 -4.30 7.26 13.77
CA VAL A 171 -5.14 6.47 14.68
C VAL A 171 -4.26 5.48 15.43
N PHE A 172 -4.50 5.35 16.73
CA PHE A 172 -3.91 4.33 17.58
C PHE A 172 -4.96 3.29 17.91
N LEU A 173 -4.79 2.06 17.43
CA LEU A 173 -5.61 0.91 17.80
C LEU A 173 -4.86 0.12 18.86
N TYR A 174 -5.39 0.07 20.08
CA TYR A 174 -4.76 -0.65 21.18
C TYR A 174 -5.74 -1.60 21.87
N GLY A 175 -5.21 -2.64 22.49
CA GLY A 175 -6.00 -3.65 23.17
C GLY A 175 -5.29 -5.00 23.13
N HIS A 176 -5.81 -5.99 23.83
CA HIS A 176 -5.14 -7.27 23.93
C HIS A 176 -4.99 -7.99 22.58
N ALA A 177 -4.00 -8.90 22.52
CA ALA A 177 -3.75 -9.71 21.34
C ALA A 177 -4.97 -10.59 21.02
N GLY A 178 -5.23 -10.81 19.73
CA GLY A 178 -6.35 -11.65 19.30
C GLY A 178 -7.73 -10.98 19.29
N ASN A 179 -7.84 -9.67 19.54
CA ASN A 179 -9.13 -8.96 19.43
C ASN A 179 -9.40 -8.30 18.06
N GLY A 180 -8.58 -8.58 17.04
CA GLY A 180 -8.88 -8.19 15.66
C GLY A 180 -8.45 -6.78 15.24
N LYS A 181 -7.45 -6.17 15.89
CA LYS A 181 -6.90 -4.85 15.50
C LYS A 181 -6.48 -4.81 14.02
N THR A 182 -5.73 -5.80 13.55
CA THR A 182 -5.29 -5.90 12.15
C THR A 182 -6.50 -6.04 11.21
N VAL A 183 -7.49 -6.85 11.58
CA VAL A 183 -8.72 -7.03 10.79
C VAL A 183 -9.54 -5.74 10.70
N ILE A 184 -9.58 -4.96 11.78
CA ILE A 184 -10.19 -3.61 11.79
C ILE A 184 -9.42 -2.67 10.86
N ALA A 185 -8.08 -2.63 10.95
CA ALA A 185 -7.25 -1.80 10.08
C ALA A 185 -7.42 -2.17 8.59
N GLU A 186 -7.50 -3.45 8.26
CA GLU A 186 -7.81 -3.92 6.91
C GLU A 186 -9.22 -3.55 6.46
N ALA A 187 -10.22 -3.59 7.35
CA ALA A 187 -11.58 -3.15 7.04
C ALA A 187 -11.61 -1.65 6.71
N ILE A 188 -10.83 -0.83 7.43
CA ILE A 188 -10.63 0.59 7.11
C ILE A 188 -9.99 0.73 5.73
N ALA A 189 -8.94 -0.04 5.45
CA ALA A 189 -8.26 -0.03 4.16
C ALA A 189 -9.21 -0.37 3.00
N ARG A 190 -10.06 -1.40 3.16
CA ARG A 190 -11.09 -1.79 2.18
C ARG A 190 -12.16 -0.73 1.98
N MET A 191 -12.48 0.04 3.02
CA MET A 191 -13.45 1.13 2.92
C MET A 191 -12.89 2.32 2.12
N MET A 192 -11.56 2.48 2.11
CA MET A 192 -10.84 3.45 1.29
C MET A 192 -10.68 3.00 -0.17
N ALA A 193 -11.50 2.07 -0.68
CA ALA A 193 -11.42 1.45 -2.02
C ALA A 193 -11.71 2.38 -3.20
N ASP A 194 -11.24 3.62 -3.09
CA ASP A 194 -11.05 4.56 -4.16
C ASP A 194 -9.72 4.30 -4.88
N SER A 195 -9.52 4.99 -6.00
CA SER A 195 -8.34 4.89 -6.84
C SER A 195 -7.45 6.13 -6.71
N ILE A 196 -6.18 5.98 -7.05
CA ILE A 196 -5.19 7.05 -7.02
C ILE A 196 -4.20 6.90 -8.17
N LEU A 197 -3.69 8.02 -8.67
CA LEU A 197 -2.62 8.07 -9.65
C LEU A 197 -1.26 8.15 -8.98
N VAL A 198 -0.42 7.16 -9.22
CA VAL A 198 0.96 7.11 -8.73
C VAL A 198 1.92 7.11 -9.92
N PRO A 199 2.96 7.96 -9.96
CA PRO A 199 3.90 7.94 -11.05
C PRO A 199 4.85 6.75 -10.92
N HIS A 200 5.36 6.25 -12.05
CA HIS A 200 6.41 5.23 -12.02
C HIS A 200 7.64 5.70 -11.22
N ALA A 201 8.07 6.93 -11.49
CA ALA A 201 9.20 7.54 -10.81
C ALA A 201 9.09 9.07 -10.78
N VAL A 202 9.82 9.68 -9.85
CA VAL A 202 9.92 11.12 -9.64
C VAL A 202 11.34 11.59 -9.92
N LEU A 203 11.48 12.73 -10.60
CA LEU A 203 12.77 13.38 -10.87
C LEU A 203 12.92 14.60 -9.95
N VAL A 204 14.05 14.65 -9.24
CA VAL A 204 14.45 15.82 -8.45
C VAL A 204 15.97 15.98 -8.52
N ASP A 205 16.43 17.18 -8.89
CA ASP A 205 17.86 17.50 -8.93
C ASP A 205 18.72 16.53 -9.78
N GLY A 206 18.14 16.00 -10.85
CA GLY A 206 18.79 14.99 -11.71
C GLY A 206 18.80 13.57 -11.14
N GLN A 207 18.27 13.37 -9.93
CA GLN A 207 18.12 12.07 -9.28
C GLN A 207 16.72 11.50 -9.51
N VAL A 208 16.66 10.20 -9.76
CA VAL A 208 15.39 9.47 -9.95
C VAL A 208 15.02 8.78 -8.65
N ILE A 209 13.78 8.94 -8.22
CA ILE A 209 13.16 8.22 -7.10
C ILE A 209 12.06 7.34 -7.68
N LYS A 210 12.22 6.02 -7.63
CA LYS A 210 11.21 5.06 -8.04
C LYS A 210 10.12 4.98 -6.98
N VAL A 211 8.87 5.22 -7.39
CA VAL A 211 7.71 5.31 -6.47
C VAL A 211 6.79 4.12 -6.66
N PHE A 212 6.41 3.84 -7.90
CA PHE A 212 5.57 2.68 -8.20
C PHE A 212 6.29 1.38 -7.84
N ASP A 213 5.55 0.52 -7.15
CA ASP A 213 6.01 -0.76 -6.62
C ASP A 213 4.83 -1.73 -6.67
N ALA A 214 4.98 -2.82 -7.41
CA ALA A 214 3.91 -3.81 -7.63
C ALA A 214 3.52 -4.57 -6.36
N VAL A 215 4.31 -4.47 -5.28
CA VAL A 215 3.95 -5.02 -3.96
C VAL A 215 2.82 -4.19 -3.31
N TYR A 216 2.83 -2.87 -3.50
CA TYR A 216 1.94 -1.94 -2.78
C TYR A 216 0.90 -1.27 -3.67
N HIS A 217 1.14 -1.23 -4.98
CA HIS A 217 0.27 -0.58 -5.95
C HIS A 217 -0.35 -1.66 -6.84
N ASP A 218 -1.68 -1.79 -6.74
CA ASP A 218 -2.51 -2.72 -7.51
C ASP A 218 -3.17 -1.95 -8.68
N PRO A 219 -2.63 -2.04 -9.90
CA PRO A 219 -3.10 -1.24 -11.04
C PRO A 219 -4.55 -1.56 -11.40
N ILE A 220 -5.31 -0.52 -11.71
CA ILE A 220 -6.67 -0.63 -12.22
C ILE A 220 -6.61 -0.58 -13.74
N SER A 221 -7.32 -1.51 -14.40
CA SER A 221 -7.44 -1.52 -15.85
C SER A 221 -8.17 -0.26 -16.32
N VAL A 222 -7.57 0.46 -17.25
CA VAL A 222 -8.12 1.65 -17.89
C VAL A 222 -8.49 1.29 -19.33
N ASP A 223 -9.58 1.86 -19.84
CA ASP A 223 -9.99 1.65 -21.22
C ASP A 223 -8.86 2.07 -22.19
N PRO A 224 -8.54 1.26 -23.20
CA PRO A 224 -7.50 1.60 -24.18
C PRO A 224 -7.69 2.98 -24.82
N SER A 225 -8.93 3.41 -25.05
CA SER A 225 -9.22 4.73 -25.64
C SER A 225 -8.86 5.89 -24.71
N GLU A 226 -9.02 5.73 -23.40
CA GLU A 226 -8.59 6.71 -22.41
C GLU A 226 -7.07 6.73 -22.26
N LEU A 227 -6.42 5.56 -22.33
CA LEU A 227 -4.96 5.44 -22.28
C LEU A 227 -4.25 6.13 -23.46
N LEU A 228 -4.91 6.24 -24.62
CA LEU A 228 -4.35 6.92 -25.79
C LEU A 228 -4.14 8.42 -25.56
N VAL A 229 -5.01 9.03 -24.74
CA VAL A 229 -5.03 10.47 -24.44
C VAL A 229 -4.47 10.80 -23.06
N ALA A 230 -4.13 9.79 -22.25
CA ALA A 230 -3.57 9.94 -20.92
C ALA A 230 -2.02 9.96 -20.90
N ASP A 231 -1.45 10.62 -19.90
CA ASP A 231 -0.03 10.57 -19.58
C ASP A 231 0.29 9.26 -18.85
N GLN A 232 0.84 8.31 -19.60
CA GLN A 232 1.13 6.96 -19.13
C GLN A 232 2.30 6.85 -18.15
N ARG A 233 2.97 7.98 -17.81
CA ARG A 233 3.93 8.01 -16.70
C ARG A 233 3.23 7.84 -15.33
N TRP A 234 1.91 8.04 -15.29
CA TRP A 234 1.05 7.85 -14.13
C TRP A 234 0.27 6.54 -14.27
N VAL A 235 0.24 5.78 -13.18
CA VAL A 235 -0.49 4.53 -13.09
C VAL A 235 -1.71 4.75 -12.21
N LEU A 236 -2.90 4.46 -12.75
CA LEU A 236 -4.11 4.35 -11.95
C LEU A 236 -4.05 3.06 -11.15
N THR A 237 -4.12 3.15 -9.82
CA THR A 237 -4.07 2.02 -8.88
C THR A 237 -5.18 2.15 -7.85
N LYS A 238 -5.55 1.06 -7.18
CA LYS A 238 -6.26 1.17 -5.90
C LYS A 238 -5.40 1.98 -4.92
N ARG A 239 -6.02 2.72 -4.00
CA ARG A 239 -5.27 3.43 -2.95
C ARG A 239 -4.32 2.47 -2.22
N PRO A 240 -3.03 2.81 -2.07
CA PRO A 240 -2.04 1.89 -1.55
C PRO A 240 -2.31 1.58 -0.08
N VAL A 241 -2.11 0.32 0.28
CA VAL A 241 -2.20 -0.16 1.67
C VAL A 241 -0.85 -0.76 2.00
N VAL A 242 -0.02 0.00 2.72
CA VAL A 242 1.30 -0.43 3.15
C VAL A 242 1.19 -0.89 4.59
N ILE A 243 1.65 -2.11 4.86
CA ILE A 243 1.68 -2.70 6.20
C ILE A 243 3.14 -2.97 6.54
N ALA A 244 3.57 -2.52 7.71
CA ALA A 244 4.90 -2.79 8.25
C ALA A 244 4.78 -3.44 9.63
N GLY A 245 5.53 -4.50 9.85
CA GLY A 245 5.60 -5.26 11.09
C GLY A 245 6.92 -5.09 11.82
N GLY A 246 7.44 -6.18 12.40
CA GLY A 246 8.69 -6.17 13.19
C GLY A 246 9.95 -5.81 12.41
N GLU A 247 9.92 -5.94 11.08
CA GLU A 247 11.01 -5.62 10.15
C GLU A 247 11.22 -4.12 9.95
N LEU A 248 10.29 -3.27 10.38
CA LEU A 248 10.39 -1.83 10.23
C LEU A 248 11.60 -1.27 10.99
N ASN A 249 12.44 -0.52 10.26
CA ASN A 249 13.60 0.17 10.78
C ASN A 249 13.64 1.64 10.28
N MET A 250 14.62 2.43 10.72
CA MET A 250 14.74 3.84 10.32
C MET A 250 15.02 4.01 8.82
N ASP A 251 15.83 3.14 8.23
CA ASP A 251 16.18 3.20 6.80
C ASP A 251 14.96 2.99 5.90
N SER A 252 13.97 2.22 6.37
CA SER A 252 12.69 2.01 5.70
C SER A 252 11.88 3.30 5.53
N LEU A 253 12.19 4.33 6.34
CA LEU A 253 11.54 5.64 6.37
C LEU A 253 12.35 6.72 5.66
N ASP A 254 13.50 6.39 5.06
CA ASP A 254 14.32 7.33 4.31
C ASP A 254 14.56 6.81 2.88
N LEU A 255 15.08 7.68 2.01
CA LEU A 255 15.36 7.32 0.63
C LEU A 255 16.50 6.29 0.56
N VAL A 256 16.22 5.11 0.00
CA VAL A 256 17.24 4.07 -0.17
C VAL A 256 17.95 4.30 -1.50
N TYR A 257 19.20 4.75 -1.44
CA TYR A 257 20.05 4.93 -2.63
C TYR A 257 20.75 3.62 -2.97
N GLU A 258 20.51 3.09 -4.17
CA GLU A 258 21.23 1.90 -4.63
C GLU A 258 22.51 2.33 -5.37
N PRO A 259 23.72 2.08 -4.81
CA PRO A 259 24.97 2.64 -5.34
C PRO A 259 25.36 2.09 -6.72
N ASN A 260 24.92 0.86 -7.06
CA ASN A 260 25.24 0.27 -8.36
C ASN A 260 24.38 0.86 -9.47
N SER A 261 23.07 0.94 -9.23
CA SER A 261 22.11 1.42 -10.22
C SER A 261 21.92 2.95 -10.18
N ARG A 262 22.37 3.60 -9.11
CA ARG A 262 22.43 5.07 -8.94
C ARG A 262 21.08 5.74 -9.16
N TYR A 263 20.08 5.21 -8.47
CA TYR A 263 18.78 5.83 -8.28
C TYR A 263 18.23 5.45 -6.90
N TYR A 264 17.15 6.11 -6.49
CA TYR A 264 16.51 5.89 -5.22
C TYR A 264 15.29 5.00 -5.32
N GLU A 265 15.07 4.18 -4.31
CA GLU A 265 13.76 3.64 -3.99
C GLU A 265 13.06 4.55 -2.99
N ALA A 266 11.77 4.81 -3.22
CA ALA A 266 10.95 5.60 -2.32
C ALA A 266 10.72 4.89 -0.97
N PRO A 267 10.70 5.62 0.16
CA PRO A 267 10.40 5.03 1.46
C PRO A 267 8.93 4.61 1.58
N LEU A 268 8.62 3.77 2.58
CA LEU A 268 7.30 3.17 2.76
C LEU A 268 6.18 4.22 2.83
N GLN A 269 6.39 5.33 3.54
CA GLN A 269 5.42 6.41 3.64
C GLN A 269 5.13 7.12 2.31
N MET A 270 6.12 7.18 1.41
CA MET A 270 5.94 7.79 0.09
C MET A 270 5.20 6.82 -0.85
N LYS A 271 5.41 5.52 -0.70
CA LYS A 271 4.65 4.45 -1.37
C LYS A 271 3.21 4.35 -0.85
N ALA A 272 2.98 4.63 0.43
CA ALA A 272 1.65 4.66 1.06
C ALA A 272 0.88 5.96 0.82
N ASN A 273 1.48 6.96 0.17
CA ASN A 273 0.93 8.31 0.09
C ASN A 273 -0.44 8.33 -0.60
N GLY A 274 -1.38 9.10 -0.04
CA GLY A 274 -2.77 9.08 -0.49
C GLY A 274 -3.54 7.78 -0.17
N GLY A 275 -2.96 6.87 0.61
CA GLY A 275 -3.59 5.62 1.02
C GLY A 275 -3.52 5.41 2.54
N LEU A 276 -3.24 4.18 2.94
CA LEU A 276 -3.14 3.75 4.34
C LEU A 276 -1.75 3.20 4.63
N PHE A 277 -1.18 3.62 5.76
CA PHE A 277 0.06 3.05 6.31
C PHE A 277 -0.22 2.46 7.70
N LEU A 278 -0.24 1.13 7.79
CA LEU A 278 -0.40 0.38 9.03
C LEU A 278 0.96 -0.02 9.58
N ILE A 279 1.21 0.32 10.84
CA ILE A 279 2.32 -0.23 11.62
C ILE A 279 1.71 -1.20 12.64
N ASP A 280 1.87 -2.50 12.37
CA ASP A 280 1.35 -3.56 13.24
C ASP A 280 2.36 -3.93 14.33
N ASP A 281 1.83 -4.44 15.45
CA ASP A 281 2.60 -4.72 16.67
C ASP A 281 3.54 -3.58 17.11
N PHE A 282 3.06 -2.34 17.01
CA PHE A 282 3.81 -1.13 17.36
C PHE A 282 4.37 -1.22 18.79
N GLY A 283 5.68 -1.02 18.94
CA GLY A 283 6.43 -1.32 20.17
C GLY A 283 7.35 -2.53 20.07
N ARG A 284 7.27 -3.33 18.99
CA ARG A 284 8.07 -4.55 18.78
C ARG A 284 8.94 -4.50 17.52
N GLN A 285 9.15 -3.31 16.97
CA GLN A 285 9.97 -3.08 15.78
C GLN A 285 11.46 -3.02 16.14
N GLN A 286 12.33 -3.15 15.13
CA GLN A 286 13.76 -2.89 15.29
C GLN A 286 14.05 -1.44 15.69
N VAL A 287 13.22 -0.50 15.22
CA VAL A 287 13.25 0.91 15.65
C VAL A 287 12.40 1.12 16.90
N SER A 288 12.86 1.96 17.82
CA SER A 288 12.06 2.31 19.00
C SER A 288 10.83 3.15 18.60
N PRO A 289 9.67 2.98 19.27
CA PRO A 289 8.50 3.85 19.07
C PRO A 289 8.80 5.34 19.17
N ARG A 290 9.71 5.69 20.09
CA ARG A 290 10.15 7.07 20.31
C ARG A 290 10.88 7.64 19.10
N ASP A 291 11.81 6.89 18.52
CA ASP A 291 12.60 7.36 17.37
C ASP A 291 11.74 7.50 16.12
N LEU A 292 10.84 6.53 15.89
CA LEU A 292 9.88 6.59 14.79
C LEU A 292 8.96 7.81 14.91
N LEU A 293 8.39 8.03 16.10
CA LEU A 293 7.51 9.17 16.33
C LEU A 293 8.27 10.50 16.29
N ASN A 294 9.52 10.55 16.75
CA ASN A 294 10.41 11.71 16.60
C ASN A 294 10.61 12.09 15.13
N ARG A 295 10.93 11.09 14.28
CA ARG A 295 11.11 11.28 12.84
C ARG A 295 9.86 11.84 12.15
N TRP A 296 8.69 11.53 12.70
CA TRP A 296 7.39 11.92 12.16
C TRP A 296 6.67 13.04 12.91
N ILE A 297 7.33 13.74 13.84
CA ILE A 297 6.75 14.95 14.48
C ILE A 297 6.29 15.93 13.40
N VAL A 298 7.19 16.31 12.50
CA VAL A 298 6.90 17.28 11.43
C VAL A 298 5.96 16.70 10.37
N PRO A 299 6.17 15.48 9.84
CA PRO A 299 5.23 14.83 8.92
C PRO A 299 3.78 14.75 9.42
N LEU A 300 3.57 14.33 10.68
CA LEU A 300 2.23 14.21 11.27
C LEU A 300 1.55 15.57 11.48
N GLU A 301 2.32 16.62 11.76
CA GLU A 301 1.78 17.97 11.99
C GLU A 301 1.56 18.73 10.69
N LYS A 302 2.54 18.73 9.79
CA LYS A 302 2.54 19.55 8.55
C LYS A 302 2.04 18.81 7.31
N ARG A 303 1.91 17.48 7.35
CA ARG A 303 1.60 16.63 6.18
C ARG A 303 2.62 16.77 5.06
N ALA A 304 3.87 17.03 5.45
CA ALA A 304 5.01 17.14 4.57
C ALA A 304 6.18 16.40 5.20
N ASP A 305 6.78 15.49 4.45
CA ASP A 305 7.96 14.76 4.85
C ASP A 305 9.20 15.32 4.17
N TYR A 306 10.30 15.37 4.90
CA TYR A 306 11.56 15.92 4.45
C TYR A 306 12.57 14.80 4.30
N LEU A 307 12.81 14.40 3.05
CA LEU A 307 13.75 13.35 2.70
C LEU A 307 15.09 13.95 2.30
N THR A 308 16.18 13.26 2.58
CA THR A 308 17.54 13.74 2.29
C THR A 308 18.16 12.88 1.19
N LEU A 309 18.64 13.54 0.13
CA LEU A 309 19.43 12.91 -0.93
C LEU A 309 20.86 12.66 -0.43
N HIS A 310 21.61 11.81 -1.13
CA HIS A 310 23.01 11.47 -0.84
C HIS A 310 23.92 12.69 -1.04
N THR A 311 23.44 13.67 -1.80
CA THR A 311 24.05 14.99 -1.97
C THR A 311 23.89 15.89 -0.73
N GLY A 312 23.15 15.45 0.29
CA GLY A 312 22.81 16.23 1.48
C GLY A 312 21.62 17.18 1.27
N LYS A 313 21.11 17.31 0.04
CA LYS A 313 19.96 18.16 -0.26
C LYS A 313 18.68 17.57 0.32
N LYS A 314 17.91 18.41 1.00
CA LYS A 314 16.58 18.07 1.52
C LYS A 314 15.51 18.38 0.48
N ILE A 315 14.57 17.45 0.32
CA ILE A 315 13.40 17.59 -0.54
C ILE A 315 12.14 17.45 0.31
N GLU A 316 11.12 18.20 -0.05
CA GLU A 316 9.80 18.10 0.57
C GLU A 316 8.91 17.20 -0.28
N VAL A 317 8.32 16.17 0.33
CA VAL A 317 7.34 15.28 -0.31
C VAL A 317 6.02 15.32 0.46
N PRO A 318 4.86 15.20 -0.21
CA PRO A 318 3.58 15.12 0.49
C PRO A 318 3.52 13.91 1.41
N PHE A 319 2.90 14.07 2.58
CA PHE A 319 2.67 13.02 3.56
C PHE A 319 1.19 12.97 3.90
N ASP A 320 0.39 12.47 2.96
CA ASP A 320 -1.07 12.53 2.98
C ASP A 320 -1.73 11.15 2.98
N GLN A 321 -1.30 10.29 3.90
CA GLN A 321 -1.91 8.99 4.18
C GLN A 321 -2.62 8.96 5.55
N LEU A 322 -3.51 7.99 5.70
CA LEU A 322 -4.02 7.57 7.00
C LEU A 322 -2.99 6.65 7.67
N ILE A 323 -2.50 7.03 8.85
CA ILE A 323 -1.54 6.21 9.61
C ILE A 323 -2.28 5.49 10.73
N ILE A 324 -2.12 4.18 10.81
CA ILE A 324 -2.68 3.36 11.88
C ILE A 324 -1.52 2.70 12.63
N PHE A 325 -1.44 2.96 13.93
CA PHE A 325 -0.57 2.22 14.85
C PHE A 325 -1.40 1.16 15.56
N SER A 326 -1.10 -0.12 15.37
CA SER A 326 -1.75 -1.23 16.06
C SER A 326 -0.81 -1.77 17.14
N THR A 327 -1.25 -1.93 18.38
CA THR A 327 -0.40 -2.45 19.47
C THR A 327 -1.17 -3.27 20.49
N ASN A 328 -0.45 -4.19 21.13
CA ASN A 328 -0.90 -4.95 22.30
C ASN A 328 -0.57 -4.25 23.63
N LEU A 329 0.21 -3.17 23.60
CA LEU A 329 0.66 -2.43 24.77
C LEU A 329 -0.26 -1.23 25.03
N ALA A 330 -0.37 -0.80 26.30
CA ALA A 330 -1.09 0.43 26.57
C ALA A 330 -0.31 1.63 26.00
N PRO A 331 -0.97 2.67 25.44
CA PRO A 331 -0.27 3.80 24.82
C PRO A 331 0.76 4.49 25.73
N ARG A 332 0.50 4.53 27.04
CA ARG A 332 1.38 5.11 28.07
C ARG A 332 2.70 4.34 28.26
N ASP A 333 2.73 3.07 27.88
CA ASP A 333 3.91 2.21 28.04
C ASP A 333 4.84 2.33 26.81
N LEU A 334 4.38 2.97 25.73
CA LEU A 334 5.13 3.13 24.48
C LEU A 334 5.86 4.47 24.40
N VAL A 335 5.18 5.56 24.77
CA VAL A 335 5.69 6.93 24.66
C VAL A 335 5.09 7.87 25.70
N ASP A 336 5.72 9.03 25.87
CA ASP A 336 5.26 10.08 26.77
C ASP A 336 3.97 10.78 26.29
N GLU A 337 3.40 11.60 27.19
CA GLU A 337 2.17 12.34 26.93
C GLU A 337 2.30 13.33 25.75
N ALA A 338 3.49 13.89 25.52
CA ALA A 338 3.71 14.85 24.44
C ALA A 338 3.57 14.19 23.06
N PHE A 339 4.01 12.94 22.90
CA PHE A 339 3.75 12.17 21.69
C PHE A 339 2.30 11.73 21.56
N LEU A 340 1.69 11.26 22.65
CA LEU A 340 0.29 10.85 22.62
C LEU A 340 -0.64 12.00 22.21
N ARG A 341 -0.29 13.26 22.50
CA ARG A 341 -1.04 14.44 22.03
C ARG A 341 -1.03 14.62 20.51
N ARG A 342 -0.02 14.09 19.80
CA ARG A 342 0.08 14.16 18.33
C ARG A 342 -0.75 13.08 17.63
N ILE A 343 -1.02 11.98 18.32
CA ILE A 343 -1.90 10.92 17.82
C ILE A 343 -3.33 11.25 18.25
N ARG A 344 -4.13 11.75 17.30
CA ARG A 344 -5.44 12.35 17.58
C ARG A 344 -6.44 11.35 18.15
N TYR A 345 -6.52 10.17 17.54
CA TYR A 345 -7.50 9.16 17.90
C TYR A 345 -6.82 7.96 18.56
N LYS A 346 -7.36 7.52 19.69
CA LYS A 346 -6.92 6.35 20.43
C LYS A 346 -8.17 5.51 20.66
N VAL A 347 -8.27 4.41 19.94
CA VAL A 347 -9.43 3.53 19.94
C VAL A 347 -9.02 2.23 20.62
N GLU A 348 -9.68 1.94 21.73
CA GLU A 348 -9.51 0.68 22.44
C GLU A 348 -10.32 -0.41 21.76
N ILE A 349 -9.69 -1.56 21.54
CA ILE A 349 -10.34 -2.79 21.09
C ILE A 349 -10.44 -3.73 22.30
N PRO A 350 -11.55 -3.66 23.05
CA PRO A 350 -11.73 -4.44 24.26
C PRO A 350 -11.94 -5.92 23.93
N ASN A 351 -11.98 -6.73 24.99
CA ASN A 351 -12.47 -8.10 24.89
C ASN A 351 -13.95 -8.11 24.48
N PRO A 352 -14.38 -9.11 23.69
CA PRO A 352 -15.79 -9.27 23.37
C PRO A 352 -16.61 -9.52 24.63
N SER A 353 -17.79 -8.91 24.70
CA SER A 353 -18.85 -9.28 25.64
C SER A 353 -19.32 -10.72 25.40
N PRO A 354 -20.01 -11.36 26.37
CA PRO A 354 -20.56 -12.71 26.15
C PRO A 354 -21.48 -12.82 24.93
N ALA A 355 -22.21 -11.75 24.60
CA ALA A 355 -23.08 -11.70 23.44
C ALA A 355 -22.27 -11.62 22.12
N GLU A 356 -21.26 -10.76 22.07
CA GLU A 356 -20.35 -10.66 20.93
C GLU A 356 -19.57 -11.97 20.74
N TYR A 357 -19.04 -12.56 21.82
CA TYR A 357 -18.33 -13.84 21.78
C TYR A 357 -19.22 -14.97 21.24
N ARG A 358 -20.48 -15.03 21.68
CA ARG A 358 -21.48 -15.97 21.15
C ARG A 358 -21.64 -15.80 19.65
N GLU A 359 -21.82 -14.57 19.17
CA GLU A 359 -22.01 -14.29 17.75
C GLU A 359 -20.77 -14.64 16.92
N ILE A 360 -19.57 -14.33 17.41
CA ILE A 360 -18.31 -14.74 16.78
C ILE A 360 -18.26 -16.28 16.66
N LEU A 361 -18.54 -17.00 17.75
CA LEU A 361 -18.56 -18.46 17.75
C LEU A 361 -19.58 -19.02 16.75
N ARG A 362 -20.80 -18.45 16.67
CA ARG A 362 -21.81 -18.87 15.68
C ARG A 362 -21.30 -18.71 14.25
N ARG A 363 -20.69 -17.57 13.91
CA ARG A 363 -20.14 -17.30 12.58
C ARG A 363 -18.99 -18.25 12.24
N VAL A 364 -18.07 -18.48 13.18
CA VAL A 364 -16.95 -19.42 13.00
C VAL A 364 -17.45 -20.85 12.80
N CYS A 365 -18.39 -21.31 13.63
CA CYS A 365 -19.02 -22.62 13.49
C CYS A 365 -19.64 -22.80 12.10
N ALA A 366 -20.42 -21.83 11.63
CA ALA A 366 -20.99 -21.85 10.29
C ALA A 366 -19.92 -21.89 9.18
N ALA A 367 -18.85 -21.10 9.31
CA ALA A 367 -17.76 -21.06 8.33
C ALA A 367 -16.90 -22.34 8.29
N ARG A 368 -16.98 -23.18 9.32
CA ARG A 368 -16.24 -24.46 9.44
C ARG A 368 -17.13 -25.69 9.34
N ASP A 369 -18.42 -25.50 9.00
CA ASP A 369 -19.42 -26.57 8.96
C ASP A 369 -19.52 -27.37 10.28
N VAL A 370 -19.36 -26.66 11.41
CA VAL A 370 -19.52 -27.23 12.76
C VAL A 370 -20.88 -26.81 13.31
N PRO A 371 -21.74 -27.75 13.74
CA PRO A 371 -23.02 -27.40 14.35
C PRO A 371 -22.83 -26.57 15.63
N TYR A 372 -23.46 -25.39 15.67
CA TYR A 372 -23.46 -24.53 16.85
C TYR A 372 -24.25 -25.16 18.02
N SER A 373 -23.77 -24.98 19.25
CA SER A 373 -24.41 -25.47 20.48
C SER A 373 -24.26 -24.45 21.62
N ASP A 374 -25.40 -23.97 22.15
CA ASP A 374 -25.43 -23.12 23.35
C ASP A 374 -24.90 -23.86 24.59
N ASP A 375 -25.09 -25.18 24.67
CA ASP A 375 -24.56 -25.99 25.77
C ASP A 375 -23.04 -26.12 25.70
N GLY A 376 -22.49 -26.25 24.48
CA GLY A 376 -21.04 -26.24 24.24
C GLY A 376 -20.41 -24.89 24.58
N LEU A 377 -21.05 -23.79 24.17
CA LEU A 377 -20.64 -22.44 24.56
C LEU A 377 -20.69 -22.25 26.09
N ARG A 378 -21.77 -22.70 26.73
CA ARG A 378 -21.91 -22.63 28.20
C ARG A 378 -20.77 -23.38 28.88
N TYR A 379 -20.52 -24.63 28.49
CA TYR A 379 -19.40 -25.44 29.00
C TYR A 379 -18.06 -24.71 28.91
N LEU A 380 -17.77 -24.12 27.75
CA LEU A 380 -16.54 -23.38 27.52
C LEU A 380 -16.41 -22.17 28.46
N LEU A 381 -17.46 -21.35 28.59
CA LEU A 381 -17.44 -20.14 29.40
C LEU A 381 -17.57 -20.37 30.92
N THR A 382 -18.27 -21.42 31.36
CA THR A 382 -18.50 -21.68 32.80
C THR A 382 -17.54 -22.68 33.40
N GLU A 383 -16.94 -23.56 32.58
CA GLU A 383 -15.99 -24.56 33.07
C GLU A 383 -14.57 -24.32 32.56
N GLN A 384 -14.37 -24.30 31.24
CA GLN A 384 -13.01 -24.32 30.69
C GLN A 384 -12.24 -23.01 30.93
N TYR A 385 -12.93 -21.87 30.80
CA TYR A 385 -12.35 -20.54 30.99
C TYR A 385 -12.01 -20.22 32.45
N PRO A 386 -12.95 -20.35 33.41
CA PRO A 386 -12.66 -20.09 34.82
C PRO A 386 -11.58 -21.01 35.38
N ARG A 387 -11.58 -22.31 35.01
CA ARG A 387 -10.55 -23.28 35.43
C ARG A 387 -9.13 -22.85 35.04
N ARG A 388 -8.98 -22.04 33.99
CA ARG A 388 -7.69 -21.57 33.46
C ARG A 388 -7.43 -20.08 33.66
N GLY A 389 -8.34 -19.37 34.34
CA GLY A 389 -8.25 -17.91 34.50
C GLY A 389 -8.23 -17.14 33.17
N LEU A 390 -8.91 -17.66 32.15
CA LEU A 390 -8.90 -17.07 30.80
C LEU A 390 -9.96 -15.97 30.65
N GLU A 391 -9.58 -14.88 30.00
CA GLU A 391 -10.51 -13.88 29.49
C GLU A 391 -11.00 -14.26 28.07
N MET A 392 -12.17 -13.75 27.67
CA MET A 392 -12.64 -13.88 26.29
C MET A 392 -11.79 -13.02 25.35
N ARG A 393 -11.20 -13.64 24.33
CA ARG A 393 -10.58 -12.96 23.19
C ARG A 393 -11.35 -13.29 21.92
N ALA A 394 -11.44 -12.34 21.00
CA ALA A 394 -12.18 -12.55 19.74
C ALA A 394 -11.58 -13.67 18.86
N VAL A 395 -10.30 -14.00 19.06
CA VAL A 395 -9.60 -15.08 18.35
C VAL A 395 -9.96 -16.47 18.86
N HIS A 396 -10.30 -16.61 20.15
CA HIS A 396 -10.49 -17.93 20.76
C HIS A 396 -11.51 -18.81 20.03
N PRO A 397 -12.69 -18.33 19.57
CA PRO A 397 -13.62 -19.16 18.81
C PRO A 397 -13.00 -19.77 17.56
N ARG A 398 -12.25 -18.99 16.78
CA ARG A 398 -11.59 -19.47 15.56
C ARG A 398 -10.59 -20.57 15.90
N ASP A 399 -9.64 -20.26 16.77
CA ASP A 399 -8.54 -21.17 17.05
C ASP A 399 -9.03 -22.45 17.74
N LEU A 400 -10.01 -22.35 18.63
CA LEU A 400 -10.61 -23.53 19.29
C LEU A 400 -11.42 -24.39 18.32
N ILE A 401 -12.17 -23.79 17.39
CA ILE A 401 -12.92 -24.55 16.39
C ILE A 401 -11.97 -25.20 15.37
N ASP A 402 -10.92 -24.51 14.94
CA ASP A 402 -9.90 -25.08 14.05
C ASP A 402 -9.22 -26.29 14.72
N GLN A 403 -8.80 -26.15 15.98
CA GLN A 403 -8.24 -27.25 16.76
C GLN A 403 -9.24 -28.41 16.95
N LEU A 404 -10.51 -28.09 17.18
CA LEU A 404 -11.58 -29.08 17.33
C LEU A 404 -11.80 -29.89 16.05
N VAL A 405 -11.80 -29.22 14.88
CA VAL A 405 -11.95 -29.86 13.57
C VAL A 405 -10.78 -30.81 13.31
N ASP A 406 -9.54 -30.39 13.62
CA ASP A 406 -8.35 -31.22 13.46
C ASP A 406 -8.40 -32.47 14.35
N ILE A 407 -8.82 -32.33 15.61
CA ILE A 407 -8.99 -33.46 16.54
C ILE A 407 -10.08 -34.41 16.05
N ALA A 408 -11.23 -33.90 15.62
CA ALA A 408 -12.32 -34.70 15.10
C ALA A 408 -11.90 -35.49 13.85
N ARG A 409 -11.16 -34.84 12.92
CA ARG A 409 -10.61 -35.49 11.73
C ARG A 409 -9.62 -36.61 12.10
N PHE A 410 -8.71 -36.37 13.04
CA PHE A 410 -7.75 -37.36 13.50
C PHE A 410 -8.43 -38.59 14.13
N THR A 411 -9.44 -38.35 14.96
CA THR A 411 -10.21 -39.40 15.66
C THR A 411 -11.31 -40.04 14.80
N ARG A 412 -11.48 -39.60 13.55
CA ARG A 412 -12.56 -40.00 12.64
C ARG A 412 -13.97 -39.76 13.20
N ALA A 413 -14.11 -38.77 14.08
CA ALA A 413 -15.39 -38.30 14.59
C ALA A 413 -15.96 -37.17 13.72
N LYS A 414 -17.26 -36.93 13.81
CA LYS A 414 -17.88 -35.75 13.20
C LYS A 414 -17.57 -34.51 14.06
N PRO A 415 -17.09 -33.39 13.48
CA PRO A 415 -16.91 -32.15 14.24
C PRO A 415 -18.22 -31.69 14.89
N ALA A 416 -18.18 -31.47 16.20
CA ALA A 416 -19.30 -30.95 16.97
C ALA A 416 -18.79 -30.21 18.21
N LEU A 417 -19.55 -29.22 18.69
CA LEU A 417 -19.32 -28.55 19.98
C LEU A 417 -19.69 -29.44 21.19
N SER A 418 -19.15 -30.67 21.23
CA SER A 418 -19.30 -31.59 22.36
C SER A 418 -18.30 -31.24 23.46
N ARG A 419 -18.62 -31.62 24.70
CA ARG A 419 -17.72 -31.40 25.86
C ARG A 419 -16.35 -32.04 25.65
N GLU A 420 -16.33 -33.27 25.13
CA GLU A 420 -15.11 -34.05 24.90
C GLU A 420 -14.18 -33.36 23.90
N LEU A 421 -14.71 -32.92 22.75
CA LEU A 421 -13.92 -32.27 21.71
C LEU A 421 -13.49 -30.86 22.13
N LEU A 422 -14.36 -30.11 22.82
CA LEU A 422 -14.02 -28.78 23.36
C LEU A 422 -12.93 -28.86 24.43
N GLU A 423 -13.01 -29.84 25.33
CA GLU A 423 -11.98 -30.05 26.35
C GLU A 423 -10.64 -30.42 25.71
N ALA A 424 -10.63 -31.32 24.73
CA ALA A 424 -9.43 -31.69 24.01
C ALA A 424 -8.83 -30.48 23.25
N ALA A 425 -9.67 -29.67 22.58
CA ALA A 425 -9.24 -28.45 21.90
C ALA A 425 -8.66 -27.43 22.89
N CYS A 426 -9.33 -27.16 24.00
CA CYS A 426 -8.84 -26.26 25.04
C CYS A 426 -7.52 -26.73 25.65
N LYS A 427 -7.37 -28.04 25.92
CA LYS A 427 -6.13 -28.61 26.45
C LYS A 427 -4.96 -28.50 25.45
N SER A 428 -5.24 -28.62 24.16
CA SER A 428 -4.21 -28.51 23.13
C SER A 428 -3.80 -27.06 22.85
N TYR A 429 -4.76 -26.13 22.86
CA TYR A 429 -4.52 -24.74 22.48
C TYR A 429 -4.00 -23.89 23.65
N PHE A 430 -4.63 -24.00 24.82
CA PHE A 430 -4.20 -23.28 26.01
C PHE A 430 -3.12 -24.10 26.73
N VAL A 431 -1.86 -23.82 26.41
CA VAL A 431 -0.72 -24.41 27.11
C VAL A 431 -0.62 -23.79 28.50
N ASP A 432 -0.53 -24.63 29.52
CA ASP A 432 -0.23 -24.18 30.88
C ASP A 432 1.23 -23.69 30.91
N LEU A 433 1.40 -22.36 30.86
CA LEU A 433 2.68 -21.70 31.12
C LEU A 433 2.90 -21.63 32.64
N THR A 434 2.96 -22.79 33.29
CA THR A 434 3.37 -22.90 34.70
C THR A 434 4.88 -22.83 34.85
#